data_AF-A0AAD6N868-F1
#
_entry.id   AF-A0AAD6N868-F1
#
_cell.length_a   1.000
_cell.length_b   1.000
_cell.length_c   1.000
_cell.angle_alpha   90.00
_cell.angle_beta   90.00
_cell.angle_gamma   90.00
#
_symmetry.space_group_name_H-M   'P 1'
#
loop_
_entity.id
_entity.type
_entity.pdbx_description
1 polymer ?
#
loop_
_entity_poly.entity_id
_entity_poly.type
_entity_poly.pdbx_seq_one_letter_code
_entity_poly.pdbx_strand_id
1 'polypeptide(L)'
;MYDSSTPNPVPALLEEVMLSYRLFFAQHKRSLERYRHLERRRLEDEDHIIDPLLDELCGCTRPSFGNFLPKQSYDTQFDFPILGTRLLFIQEYIVNQQPSGFKELWNDRRDGLKWFTFWAVIFFGTLGVVLSFLQLAASVVQTYISWKAYEAQLGQWAE
;
A
#
# COMPACT_ATOMS: atom_id res chain seq x y z
N MET A 1 48.69 -15.07 -5.22
CA MET A 1 47.72 -16.11 -5.57
C MET A 1 46.43 -15.39 -5.91
N TYR A 2 46.17 -15.17 -7.19
CA TYR A 2 44.99 -14.43 -7.67
C TYR A 2 43.84 -15.45 -7.71
N ASP A 3 42.85 -15.29 -6.86
CA ASP A 3 41.71 -16.19 -6.79
C ASP A 3 40.84 -15.97 -8.03
N SER A 4 40.87 -16.92 -8.97
CA SER A 4 40.08 -16.88 -10.20
C SER A 4 38.58 -17.07 -9.98
N SER A 5 38.13 -17.21 -8.72
CA SER A 5 36.72 -17.37 -8.37
C SER A 5 36.02 -16.05 -7.99
N THR A 6 36.74 -14.93 -7.89
CA THR A 6 36.08 -13.61 -7.78
C THR A 6 35.69 -13.11 -9.18
N PRO A 7 34.39 -13.02 -9.52
CA PRO A 7 33.97 -12.38 -10.76
C PRO A 7 34.50 -10.95 -10.80
N ASN A 8 34.84 -10.47 -12.00
CA ASN A 8 35.34 -9.11 -12.17
C ASN A 8 34.39 -8.11 -11.47
N PRO A 9 34.89 -7.22 -10.59
CA PRO A 9 34.02 -6.42 -9.74
C PRO A 9 33.18 -5.41 -10.52
N VAL A 10 33.64 -4.99 -11.70
CA VAL A 10 32.97 -4.01 -12.56
C VAL A 10 31.68 -4.56 -13.19
N PRO A 11 31.69 -5.68 -13.93
CA PRO A 11 30.44 -6.24 -14.49
C PRO A 11 29.48 -6.70 -13.41
N ALA A 12 29.98 -7.25 -12.29
CA ALA A 12 29.14 -7.63 -11.15
C ALA A 12 28.41 -6.41 -10.56
N LEU A 13 29.13 -5.30 -10.34
CA LEU A 13 28.53 -4.07 -9.85
C LEU A 13 27.52 -3.48 -10.84
N LEU A 14 27.81 -3.52 -12.15
CA LEU A 14 26.90 -3.00 -13.17
C LEU A 14 25.57 -3.78 -13.17
N GLU A 15 25.64 -5.12 -13.08
CA GLU A 15 24.46 -5.97 -12.97
C GLU A 15 23.64 -5.62 -11.73
N GLU A 16 24.28 -5.46 -10.58
CA GLU A 16 23.62 -5.05 -9.33
C GLU A 16 22.98 -3.66 -9.43
N VAL A 17 23.62 -2.71 -10.11
CA VAL A 17 23.05 -1.37 -10.33
C VAL A 17 21.80 -1.48 -11.20
N MET A 18 21.83 -2.26 -12.28
CA MET A 18 20.67 -2.48 -13.14
C MET A 18 19.52 -3.16 -12.38
N LEU A 19 19.82 -4.18 -11.56
CA LEU A 19 18.83 -4.85 -10.72
C LEU A 19 18.24 -3.93 -9.65
N SER A 20 19.06 -3.08 -9.03
CA SER A 20 18.61 -2.07 -8.06
C SER A 20 17.66 -1.08 -8.73
N TYR A 21 18.03 -0.59 -9.91
CA TYR A 21 17.22 0.36 -10.68
C TYR A 21 15.84 -0.23 -11.03
N ARG A 22 15.82 -1.49 -11.44
CA ARG A 22 14.59 -2.26 -11.65
C ARG A 22 13.74 -2.38 -10.39
N LEU A 23 14.36 -2.76 -9.27
CA LEU A 23 13.68 -2.94 -7.98
C LEU A 23 12.97 -1.66 -7.53
N PHE A 24 13.64 -0.51 -7.66
CA PHE A 24 13.09 0.78 -7.22
C PHE A 24 12.06 1.36 -8.19
N PHE A 25 12.33 1.35 -9.50
CA PHE A 25 11.51 2.10 -10.46
C PHE A 25 10.50 1.25 -11.21
N ALA A 26 10.86 0.02 -11.60
CA ALA A 26 9.97 -0.83 -12.41
C ALA A 26 8.98 -1.61 -11.56
N GLN A 27 9.42 -2.14 -10.40
CA GLN A 27 8.59 -3.02 -9.57
C GLN A 27 7.67 -2.24 -8.62
N HIS A 28 8.08 -1.04 -8.20
CA HIS A 28 7.28 -0.23 -7.30
C HIS A 28 6.27 0.63 -8.07
N LYS A 29 4.98 0.25 -8.04
CA LYS A 29 3.89 0.90 -8.81
C LYS A 29 3.85 2.43 -8.68
N ARG A 30 4.02 2.98 -7.47
CA ARG A 30 4.01 4.44 -7.25
C ARG A 30 5.18 5.13 -7.94
N SER A 31 6.35 4.49 -7.98
CA SER A 31 7.53 5.05 -8.65
C SER A 31 7.34 5.00 -10.16
N LEU A 32 6.84 3.87 -10.66
CA LEU A 32 6.51 3.67 -12.06
C LEU A 32 5.45 4.68 -12.55
N GLU A 33 4.37 4.88 -11.81
CA GLU A 33 3.34 5.87 -12.14
C GLU A 33 3.87 7.30 -12.08
N ARG A 34 4.68 7.63 -11.06
CA ARG A 34 5.29 8.95 -10.93
C ARG A 34 6.20 9.25 -12.13
N TYR A 35 7.07 8.32 -12.50
CA TYR A 35 7.93 8.49 -13.66
C TYR A 35 7.11 8.68 -14.94
N ARG A 36 6.15 7.78 -15.20
CA ARG A 36 5.30 7.80 -16.41
C ARG A 36 4.47 9.07 -16.55
N HIS A 37 3.87 9.54 -15.47
CA HIS A 37 2.87 10.61 -15.53
C HIS A 37 3.42 11.99 -15.21
N LEU A 38 4.51 12.08 -14.43
CA LEU A 38 5.05 13.36 -13.97
C LEU A 38 6.43 13.65 -14.57
N GLU A 39 7.42 12.80 -14.27
CA GLU A 39 8.82 13.10 -14.65
C GLU A 39 9.04 13.00 -16.14
N ARG A 40 8.49 11.99 -16.82
CA ARG A 40 8.62 11.86 -18.26
C ARG A 40 8.07 13.08 -19.00
N ARG A 41 6.88 13.56 -18.62
CA ARG A 41 6.27 14.76 -19.21
C ARG A 41 7.12 16.00 -18.96
N ARG A 42 7.63 16.15 -17.74
CA ARG A 42 8.50 17.28 -17.38
C ARG A 42 9.80 17.29 -18.20
N LEU A 43 10.38 16.12 -18.45
CA LEU A 43 11.61 15.99 -19.24
C LEU A 43 11.36 16.27 -20.73
N GLU A 44 10.18 15.89 -21.24
CA GLU A 44 9.72 16.26 -22.59
C GLU A 44 9.53 17.78 -22.74
N ASP A 45 9.02 18.46 -21.71
CA ASP A 45 8.79 19.91 -21.73
C ASP A 45 10.09 20.73 -21.65
N GLU A 46 11.10 20.24 -20.92
CA GLU A 46 12.38 20.95 -20.71
C GLU A 46 13.50 20.51 -21.68
N ASP A 47 13.20 19.73 -22.72
CA ASP A 47 14.16 19.18 -23.71
C ASP A 47 15.40 18.51 -23.05
N HIS A 48 15.17 17.82 -21.93
CA HIS A 48 16.21 17.14 -21.19
C HIS A 48 16.43 15.71 -21.68
N ILE A 49 17.65 15.19 -21.44
CA ILE A 49 18.01 13.81 -21.79
C ILE A 49 17.18 12.84 -20.94
N ILE A 50 16.34 12.05 -21.61
CA ILE A 50 15.59 10.95 -21.00
C ILE A 50 16.52 9.75 -20.89
N ASP A 51 16.59 9.15 -19.70
CA ASP A 51 17.34 7.90 -19.48
C ASP A 51 16.68 6.75 -20.26
N PRO A 52 17.33 6.22 -21.32
CA PRO A 52 16.73 5.19 -22.16
C PRO A 52 16.49 3.88 -21.38
N LEU A 53 17.34 3.58 -20.40
CA LEU A 53 17.20 2.38 -19.57
C LEU A 53 15.98 2.49 -18.65
N LEU A 54 15.78 3.67 -18.04
CA LEU A 54 14.61 3.92 -17.20
C LEU A 54 13.33 3.89 -18.03
N ASP A 55 13.34 4.46 -19.23
CA ASP A 55 12.20 4.46 -20.13
C ASP A 55 11.81 3.04 -20.57
N GLU A 56 12.80 2.20 -20.85
CA GLU A 56 12.61 0.78 -21.13
C GLU A 56 12.06 0.02 -19.90
N LEU A 57 12.68 0.18 -18.74
CA LEU A 57 12.28 -0.50 -17.49
C LEU A 57 10.88 -0.11 -17.04
N CYS A 58 10.53 1.17 -17.16
CA CYS A 58 9.20 1.68 -16.86
C CYS A 58 8.22 1.39 -18.00
N GLY A 59 8.56 0.64 -19.05
CA GLY A 59 7.65 0.19 -20.12
C GLY A 59 7.09 1.34 -20.97
N CYS A 60 7.86 2.40 -21.10
CA CYS A 60 7.55 3.60 -21.87
C CYS A 60 7.99 3.51 -23.33
N THR A 61 8.95 2.63 -23.60
CA THR A 61 9.51 2.31 -24.93
C THR A 61 9.62 0.79 -25.11
N ARG A 62 9.77 0.32 -26.35
CA ARG A 62 9.96 -1.11 -26.65
C ARG A 62 11.25 -1.62 -25.99
N PRO A 63 11.23 -2.80 -25.35
CA PRO A 63 12.42 -3.34 -24.73
C PRO A 63 13.46 -3.70 -25.79
N SER A 64 14.64 -3.10 -25.69
CA SER A 64 15.80 -3.38 -26.53
C SER A 64 16.76 -4.35 -25.85
N PHE A 65 16.76 -4.39 -24.52
CA PHE A 65 17.52 -5.33 -23.71
C PHE A 65 16.63 -6.55 -23.40
N GLY A 66 17.19 -7.74 -23.67
CA GLY A 66 16.47 -9.01 -23.61
C GLY A 66 15.74 -9.25 -22.28
N ASN A 67 14.53 -9.81 -22.39
CA ASN A 67 13.74 -10.45 -21.35
C ASN A 67 14.01 -9.95 -19.92
N PHE A 68 13.68 -8.68 -19.65
CA PHE A 68 13.45 -8.20 -18.28
C PHE A 68 12.19 -8.86 -17.70
N LEU A 69 12.21 -10.19 -17.52
CA LEU A 69 11.12 -10.90 -16.89
C LEU A 69 11.01 -10.43 -15.43
N PRO A 70 9.79 -10.12 -14.95
CA PRO A 70 9.56 -9.69 -13.58
C PRO A 70 9.99 -10.79 -12.60
N LYS A 71 11.14 -10.60 -11.97
CA LYS A 71 11.58 -11.40 -10.82
C LYS A 71 10.81 -10.91 -9.60
N GLN A 72 10.00 -11.79 -9.00
CA GLN A 72 9.14 -11.42 -7.87
C GLN A 72 9.91 -11.41 -6.54
N SER A 73 10.96 -12.22 -6.42
CA SER A 73 11.77 -12.36 -5.22
C SER A 73 13.25 -12.25 -5.57
N TYR A 74 13.98 -11.36 -4.90
CA TYR A 74 15.43 -11.24 -5.03
C TYR A 74 16.09 -11.86 -3.82
N ASP A 75 17.21 -12.54 -4.05
CA ASP A 75 18.07 -13.00 -2.97
C ASP A 75 19.23 -12.03 -2.81
N THR A 76 19.33 -11.43 -1.63
CA THR A 76 20.40 -10.47 -1.31
C THR A 76 21.81 -11.06 -1.41
N GLN A 77 21.96 -12.39 -1.25
CA GLN A 77 23.27 -13.04 -1.28
C GLN A 77 23.73 -13.38 -2.71
N PHE A 78 22.79 -13.68 -3.61
CA PHE A 78 23.11 -14.09 -4.98
C PHE A 78 22.92 -12.99 -6.00
N ASP A 79 21.90 -12.14 -5.84
CA ASP A 79 21.58 -11.07 -6.80
C ASP A 79 22.30 -9.75 -6.47
N PHE A 80 22.71 -9.55 -5.21
CA PHE A 80 23.33 -8.32 -4.74
C PHE A 80 24.55 -8.56 -3.84
N PRO A 81 25.61 -9.24 -4.31
CA PRO A 81 26.78 -9.53 -3.48
C PRO A 81 27.51 -8.28 -2.95
N ILE A 82 27.45 -7.14 -3.65
CA ILE A 82 28.12 -5.88 -3.26
C ILE A 82 27.17 -4.93 -2.52
N LEU A 83 25.96 -4.72 -3.04
CA LEU A 83 24.97 -3.76 -2.53
C LEU A 83 23.99 -4.38 -1.52
N GLY A 84 23.94 -5.71 -1.41
CA GLY A 84 22.94 -6.44 -0.62
C GLY A 84 22.92 -6.02 0.85
N THR A 85 24.07 -5.84 1.48
CA THR A 85 24.14 -5.36 2.88
C THR A 85 23.51 -3.98 3.06
N ARG A 86 23.67 -3.08 2.09
CA ARG A 86 23.08 -1.73 2.13
C ARG A 86 21.58 -1.79 1.90
N LEU A 87 21.12 -2.62 0.96
CA LEU A 87 19.70 -2.84 0.72
C LEU A 87 19.01 -3.44 1.95
N LEU A 88 19.64 -4.41 2.62
CA LEU A 88 19.15 -5.00 3.87
C LEU A 88 19.03 -3.96 4.98
N PHE A 89 20.03 -3.10 5.14
CA PHE A 89 19.97 -2.00 6.10
C PHE A 89 18.80 -1.05 5.82
N ILE A 90 18.59 -0.67 4.56
CA ILE A 90 17.45 0.16 4.16
C ILE A 90 16.13 -0.56 4.40
N GLN A 91 16.05 -1.85 4.09
CA GLN A 91 14.86 -2.66 4.33
C GLN A 91 14.54 -2.74 5.82
N GLU A 92 15.53 -3.03 6.66
CA GLU A 92 15.38 -3.06 8.12
C GLU A 92 14.96 -1.69 8.65
N TYR A 93 15.57 -0.61 8.16
CA TYR A 93 15.18 0.75 8.50
C TYR A 93 13.71 1.03 8.13
N ILE A 94 13.30 0.69 6.90
CA ILE A 94 11.91 0.87 6.43
C ILE A 94 10.91 0.03 7.25
N VAL A 95 11.28 -1.19 7.64
CA VAL A 95 10.45 -2.06 8.47
C VAL A 95 10.35 -1.53 9.91
N ASN A 96 11.45 -1.03 10.46
CA ASN A 96 11.50 -0.45 11.80
C ASN A 96 10.87 0.95 11.88
N GLN A 97 10.73 1.64 10.76
CA GLN A 97 9.99 2.90 10.67
C GLN A 97 8.49 2.63 10.83
N GLN A 98 8.00 2.60 12.07
CA GLN A 98 6.56 2.46 12.32
C GLN A 98 5.80 3.68 11.77
N PRO A 99 4.71 3.48 11.01
CA PRO A 99 3.86 4.58 10.55
C PRO A 99 3.19 5.21 11.77
N SER A 100 3.69 6.36 12.20
CA SER A 100 3.28 7.02 13.44
C SER A 100 1.96 7.82 13.30
N GLY A 101 1.44 7.94 12.07
CA GLY A 101 0.21 8.68 11.80
C GLY A 101 -0.98 7.80 11.45
N PHE A 102 -2.16 8.08 12.04
CA PHE A 102 -3.45 7.52 11.59
C PHE A 102 -3.70 7.72 10.08
N LYS A 103 -3.22 8.84 9.51
CA LYS A 103 -3.28 9.13 8.06
C LYS A 103 -2.33 8.25 7.23
N GLU A 104 -1.18 7.89 7.80
CA GLU A 104 -0.23 6.96 7.16
C GLU A 104 -0.76 5.54 7.21
N LEU A 105 -1.33 5.11 8.34
CA LEU A 105 -2.00 3.81 8.47
C LEU A 105 -3.18 3.67 7.47
N TRP A 106 -3.91 4.76 7.24
CA TRP A 106 -5.03 4.80 6.29
C TRP A 106 -4.58 4.75 4.82
N ASN A 107 -3.42 5.34 4.51
CA ASN A 107 -2.86 5.36 3.15
C ASN A 107 -1.93 4.17 2.87
N ASP A 108 -1.61 3.37 3.88
CA ASP A 108 -0.77 2.20 3.73
C ASP A 108 -1.58 1.07 3.10
N ARG A 109 -1.44 0.96 1.77
CA ARG A 109 -2.02 -0.14 0.98
C ARG A 109 -1.11 -1.37 0.93
N ARG A 110 0.00 -1.43 1.68
CA ARG A 110 0.90 -2.59 1.66
C ARG A 110 0.21 -3.87 2.11
N ASP A 111 -0.69 -3.78 3.09
CA ASP A 111 -1.52 -4.89 3.55
C ASP A 111 -3.01 -4.63 3.26
N GLY A 112 -3.46 -4.98 2.04
CA GLY A 112 -4.87 -4.84 1.65
C GLY A 112 -5.84 -5.53 2.61
N LEU A 113 -5.38 -6.58 3.30
CA LEU A 113 -6.15 -7.29 4.33
C LEU A 113 -6.37 -6.42 5.59
N LYS A 114 -5.32 -5.75 6.10
CA LYS A 114 -5.42 -4.88 7.28
C LYS A 114 -6.31 -3.68 7.01
N TRP A 115 -6.17 -3.08 5.82
CA TRP A 115 -7.07 -2.02 5.36
C TRP A 115 -8.53 -2.48 5.44
N PHE A 116 -8.87 -3.66 4.91
CA PHE A 116 -10.25 -4.14 4.88
C PHE A 116 -10.81 -4.38 6.28
N THR A 117 -10.01 -5.00 7.17
CA THR A 117 -10.45 -5.23 8.55
C THR A 117 -10.76 -3.94 9.29
N PHE A 118 -9.95 -2.90 9.07
CA PHE A 118 -10.15 -1.60 9.69
C PHE A 118 -11.48 -0.95 9.24
N TRP A 119 -11.78 -1.01 7.95
CA TRP A 119 -13.05 -0.49 7.44
C TRP A 119 -14.27 -1.34 7.78
N ALA A 120 -14.11 -2.66 7.86
CA ALA A 120 -15.16 -3.54 8.35
C ALA A 120 -15.53 -3.16 9.79
N VAL A 121 -14.54 -2.94 10.67
CA VAL A 121 -14.79 -2.51 12.05
C VAL A 121 -15.50 -1.16 12.10
N ILE A 122 -15.08 -0.18 11.30
CA ILE A 122 -15.77 1.13 11.23
C ILE A 122 -17.21 0.94 10.76
N PHE A 123 -17.43 0.18 9.69
CA PHE A 123 -18.75 0.00 9.10
C PHE A 123 -19.70 -0.73 10.05
N PHE A 124 -19.30 -1.90 10.56
CA PHE A 124 -20.11 -2.69 11.49
C PHE A 124 -20.29 -1.99 12.83
N GLY A 125 -19.26 -1.31 13.35
CA GLY A 125 -19.35 -0.53 14.57
C GLY A 125 -20.34 0.63 14.43
N THR A 126 -20.25 1.40 13.34
CA THR A 126 -21.15 2.53 13.08
C THR A 126 -22.59 2.05 12.86
N LEU A 127 -22.77 0.98 12.08
CA LEU A 127 -24.09 0.39 11.83
C LEU A 127 -24.73 -0.10 13.13
N GLY A 128 -23.98 -0.76 14.00
CA GLY A 128 -24.45 -1.20 15.31
C GLY A 128 -24.88 -0.03 16.20
N VAL A 129 -24.10 1.05 16.24
CA VAL A 129 -24.44 2.25 17.00
C VAL A 129 -25.74 2.89 16.48
N VAL A 130 -25.87 3.04 15.16
CA VAL A 130 -27.08 3.61 14.53
C VAL A 130 -28.31 2.76 14.83
N LEU A 131 -28.22 1.45 14.67
CA LEU A 131 -29.31 0.52 14.99
C LEU A 131 -29.68 0.58 16.47
N SER A 132 -28.69 0.68 17.37
CA SER A 132 -28.94 0.83 18.82
C SER A 132 -29.70 2.12 19.12
N PHE A 133 -29.34 3.23 18.45
CA PHE A 133 -30.07 4.50 18.59
C PHE A 133 -31.51 4.41 18.08
N LEU A 134 -31.73 3.76 16.94
CA LEU A 134 -33.08 3.56 16.39
C LEU A 134 -33.92 2.67 17.30
N GLN A 135 -33.34 1.59 17.85
CA GLN A 135 -34.00 0.73 18.82
C GLN A 135 -34.39 1.51 20.08
N LEU A 136 -33.48 2.33 20.61
CA LEU A 136 -33.77 3.17 21.77
C LEU A 136 -34.96 4.09 21.50
N ALA A 137 -34.99 4.76 20.35
CA ALA A 137 -36.10 5.63 19.96
C ALA A 137 -37.43 4.86 19.84
N ALA A 138 -37.41 3.69 19.19
CA ALA A 138 -38.58 2.84 19.07
C ALA A 138 -39.10 2.36 20.44
N SER A 139 -38.21 1.99 21.35
CA SER A 139 -38.58 1.59 22.72
C SER A 139 -39.26 2.73 23.48
N VAL A 140 -38.75 3.96 23.39
CA VAL A 140 -39.37 5.12 24.03
C VAL A 140 -40.80 5.36 23.52
N VAL A 141 -40.99 5.28 22.20
CA VAL A 141 -42.32 5.43 21.60
C VAL A 141 -43.26 4.31 22.05
N GLN A 142 -42.78 3.07 22.08
CA GLN A 142 -43.57 1.91 22.49
C GLN A 142 -44.01 2.02 23.97
N THR A 143 -43.11 2.43 24.87
CA THR A 143 -43.41 2.64 26.28
C THR A 143 -44.44 3.75 26.48
N TYR A 144 -44.39 4.82 25.67
CA TYR A 144 -45.38 5.89 25.73
C TYR A 144 -46.77 5.42 25.29
N ILE A 145 -46.84 4.69 24.17
CA ILE A 145 -48.12 4.15 23.68
C ILE A 145 -48.71 3.13 24.66
N SER A 146 -47.87 2.24 25.21
CA SER A 146 -48.35 1.24 26.16
C SER A 146 -48.85 1.88 27.45
N TRP A 147 -48.13 2.87 27.99
CA TRP A 147 -48.59 3.61 29.17
C TRP A 147 -49.97 4.26 28.94
N LYS A 148 -50.16 4.93 27.80
CA LYS A 148 -51.45 5.51 27.44
C LYS A 148 -52.57 4.46 27.31
N ALA A 149 -52.25 3.27 26.77
CA ALA A 149 -53.20 2.17 26.68
C ALA A 149 -53.60 1.62 28.05
N TYR A 150 -52.67 1.55 29.01
CA TYR A 150 -52.97 1.15 30.39
C TYR A 150 -53.92 2.13 31.08
N GLU A 151 -53.74 3.44 30.89
CA GLU A 151 -54.66 4.45 31.44
C GLU A 151 -56.07 4.32 30.86
N ALA A 152 -56.19 4.04 29.56
CA ALA A 152 -57.49 3.84 28.91
C ALA A 152 -58.23 2.60 29.46
N GLN A 153 -57.49 1.52 29.75
CA GLN A 153 -58.07 0.34 30.39
C GLN A 153 -58.55 0.64 31.81
N LEU A 154 -57.74 1.31 32.64
CA LEU A 154 -58.14 1.66 34.01
C LEU A 154 -59.42 2.50 34.06
N GLY A 155 -59.61 3.42 33.10
CA GLY A 155 -60.85 4.18 32.97
C GLY A 155 -62.09 3.31 32.71
N GLN A 156 -61.95 2.22 31.94
CA GLN A 156 -63.06 1.30 31.67
C GLN A 156 -63.46 0.41 32.85
N TRP A 157 -62.57 0.19 33.82
CA TRP A 157 -62.89 -0.56 35.05
C TRP A 157 -63.43 0.33 36.18
N ALA A 158 -63.40 1.66 36.00
CA ALA A 158 -63.85 2.64 36.98
C ALA A 158 -65.29 3.16 36.73
N GLU A 159 -65.89 2.85 35.57
CA GLU A 159 -67.32 3.02 35.25
C GLU A 159 -68.09 1.73 35.54
#